data_AF-A0A7C4URY2-F1
#
_entry.id   AF-A0A7C4URY2-F1
#
_cell.length_a   1.000
_cell.length_b   1.000
_cell.length_c   1.000
_cell.angle_alpha   90.00
_cell.angle_beta   90.00
_cell.angle_gamma   90.00
#
_symmetry.space_group_name_H-M   'P 1'
#
loop_
_entity.id
_entity.type
_entity.pdbx_description
1 polymer ?
#
loop_
_entity_poly.entity_id
_entity_poly.type
_entity_poly.pdbx_seq_one_letter_code
_entity_poly.pdbx_strand_id
1 'polypeptide(L)'
;MPEKPNPFEVAQRQLDMAAQILRLDPGVHALLREPMRELHVTIPVRMDDGTVKVFKGFRVQYNDARGPAKGGIRFHPEETIDTVRALAAWMTWKTAVVDIPLGGGKGGIICNPKEMSQGELERLSRGYIRQVARIIGPDKDVPAPDVYTNPQIMAWMMDEFETINASHLPGVITGKPLPLGGSEGRGDATARGGIYCMREAAKVLGMNV
;
A
#
# COMPACT_ATOMS: atom_id res chain seq x y z
N MET A 1 14.73 1.72 -26.73
CA MET A 1 14.46 0.81 -25.60
C MET A 1 12.99 0.41 -25.69
N PRO A 2 12.61 -0.87 -25.56
CA PRO A 2 11.20 -1.23 -25.54
C PRO A 2 10.52 -0.53 -24.35
N GLU A 3 9.35 0.02 -24.60
CA GLU A 3 8.54 0.71 -23.59
C GLU A 3 8.20 -0.28 -22.47
N LYS A 4 8.45 0.10 -21.21
CA LYS A 4 8.10 -0.76 -20.07
C LYS A 4 6.57 -0.94 -20.08
N PRO A 5 6.05 -2.17 -19.98
CA PRO A 5 4.61 -2.40 -19.98
C PRO A 5 3.97 -1.67 -18.80
N ASN A 6 2.85 -0.99 -19.05
CA ASN A 6 2.09 -0.31 -18.01
C ASN A 6 1.65 -1.33 -16.94
N PRO A 7 2.04 -1.16 -15.67
CA PRO A 7 1.76 -2.15 -14.64
C PRO A 7 0.25 -2.35 -14.39
N PHE A 8 -0.57 -1.31 -14.61
CA PHE A 8 -2.01 -1.43 -14.40
C PHE A 8 -2.67 -2.25 -15.50
N GLU A 9 -2.26 -2.09 -16.76
CA GLU A 9 -2.72 -2.94 -17.85
C GLU A 9 -2.37 -4.41 -17.61
N VAL A 10 -1.18 -4.69 -17.04
CA VAL A 10 -0.79 -6.06 -16.67
C VAL A 10 -1.74 -6.63 -15.61
N ALA A 11 -2.06 -5.84 -14.57
CA ALA A 11 -3.01 -6.26 -13.54
C ALA A 11 -4.42 -6.51 -14.11
N GLN A 12 -4.89 -5.67 -15.04
CA GLN A 12 -6.18 -5.86 -15.71
C GLN A 12 -6.19 -7.13 -16.58
N ARG A 13 -5.12 -7.41 -17.34
CA ARG A 13 -5.03 -8.65 -18.14
C ARG A 13 -5.07 -9.91 -17.27
N GLN A 14 -4.45 -9.87 -16.09
CA GLN A 14 -4.53 -10.98 -15.14
C GLN A 14 -5.97 -11.18 -14.62
N LEU A 15 -6.67 -10.10 -14.32
CA LEU A 15 -8.09 -10.16 -13.96
C LEU A 15 -8.92 -10.72 -15.12
N ASP A 16 -8.67 -10.33 -16.36
CA ASP A 16 -9.41 -10.81 -17.54
C ASP A 16 -9.31 -12.33 -17.69
N MET A 17 -8.11 -12.88 -17.51
CA MET A 17 -7.90 -14.32 -17.53
C MET A 17 -8.69 -15.03 -16.42
N ALA A 18 -8.66 -14.49 -15.20
CA ALA A 18 -9.42 -15.04 -14.07
C ALA A 18 -10.94 -14.94 -14.30
N ALA A 19 -11.42 -13.81 -14.84
CA ALA A 19 -12.82 -13.57 -15.13
C ALA A 19 -13.37 -14.56 -16.17
N GLN A 20 -12.57 -14.91 -17.18
CA GLN A 20 -12.92 -15.93 -18.17
C GLN A 20 -13.07 -17.32 -17.54
N ILE A 21 -12.14 -17.71 -16.65
CA ILE A 21 -12.20 -19.00 -15.96
C ILE A 21 -13.44 -19.08 -15.07
N LEU A 22 -13.73 -18.01 -14.33
CA LEU A 22 -14.86 -17.94 -13.40
C LEU A 22 -16.20 -17.68 -14.09
N ARG A 23 -16.20 -17.30 -15.38
CA ARG A 23 -17.37 -16.82 -16.12
C ARG A 23 -18.10 -15.70 -15.37
N LEU A 24 -17.34 -14.70 -14.93
CA LEU A 24 -17.87 -13.58 -14.16
C LEU A 24 -18.94 -12.82 -14.95
N ASP A 25 -19.95 -12.33 -14.22
CA ASP A 25 -20.90 -11.37 -14.75
C ASP A 25 -20.16 -10.15 -15.35
N PRO A 26 -20.53 -9.67 -16.55
CA PRO A 26 -19.83 -8.56 -17.21
C PRO A 26 -19.80 -7.27 -16.37
N GLY A 27 -20.85 -6.98 -15.60
CA GLY A 27 -20.90 -5.82 -14.72
C GLY A 27 -19.93 -5.96 -13.54
N VAL A 28 -19.86 -7.15 -12.94
CA VAL A 28 -18.86 -7.46 -11.90
C VAL A 28 -17.45 -7.37 -12.45
N HIS A 29 -17.19 -7.91 -13.64
CA HIS A 29 -15.86 -7.83 -14.27
C HIS A 29 -15.46 -6.37 -14.53
N ALA A 30 -16.36 -5.56 -15.09
CA ALA A 30 -16.12 -4.15 -15.32
C ALA A 30 -15.82 -3.37 -14.03
N LEU A 31 -16.57 -3.65 -12.96
CA LEU A 31 -16.32 -3.05 -11.64
C LEU A 31 -14.94 -3.43 -11.08
N LEU A 32 -14.57 -4.70 -11.17
CA LEU A 32 -13.28 -5.20 -10.65
C LEU A 32 -12.08 -4.72 -11.48
N ARG A 33 -12.32 -4.24 -12.72
CA ARG A 33 -11.28 -3.74 -13.63
C ARG A 33 -10.77 -2.35 -13.26
N GLU A 34 -11.53 -1.60 -12.45
CA GLU A 34 -11.23 -0.22 -12.08
C GLU A 34 -11.19 -0.04 -10.55
N PRO A 35 -10.38 0.91 -10.04
CA PRO A 35 -10.39 1.25 -8.62
C PRO A 35 -11.68 2.00 -8.24
N MET A 36 -12.23 1.69 -7.07
CA MET A 36 -13.40 2.40 -6.52
C MET A 36 -13.12 3.87 -6.20
N ARG A 37 -11.89 4.20 -5.78
CA ARG A 37 -11.51 5.58 -5.45
C ARG A 37 -10.01 5.82 -5.61
N GLU A 38 -9.66 7.00 -6.08
CA GLU A 38 -8.29 7.49 -6.12
C GLU A 38 -8.22 8.92 -5.60
N LEU A 39 -7.17 9.21 -4.83
CA LEU A 39 -6.88 10.52 -4.30
C LEU A 39 -5.48 10.95 -4.74
N HIS A 40 -5.39 12.09 -5.42
CA HIS A 40 -4.14 12.71 -5.86
C HIS A 40 -3.90 13.96 -5.02
N VAL A 41 -2.71 14.08 -4.44
CA VAL A 41 -2.40 15.14 -3.47
C VAL A 41 -1.09 15.83 -3.81
N THR A 42 -1.00 17.09 -3.38
CA THR A 42 0.19 17.91 -3.49
C THR A 42 0.66 18.26 -2.10
N ILE A 43 1.93 17.99 -1.79
CA ILE A 43 2.46 18.04 -0.42
C ILE A 43 3.66 19.00 -0.40
N PRO A 44 3.46 20.26 0.04
CA PRO A 44 4.57 21.18 0.23
C PRO A 44 5.37 20.79 1.48
N VAL A 45 6.68 20.68 1.33
CA VAL A 45 7.62 20.36 2.41
C VAL A 45 8.72 21.42 2.43
N ARG A 46 8.94 22.04 3.59
CA ARG A 46 10.13 22.86 3.81
C ARG A 46 11.34 21.94 3.96
N MET A 47 12.32 22.09 3.09
CA MET A 47 13.57 21.35 3.06
C MET A 47 14.55 21.90 4.10
N ASP A 48 15.61 21.16 4.41
CA ASP A 48 16.60 21.56 5.42
C ASP A 48 17.40 22.81 5.01
N ASP A 49 17.55 23.05 3.70
CA ASP A 49 18.15 24.28 3.15
C ASP A 49 17.21 25.51 3.23
N GLY A 50 16.00 25.34 3.76
CA GLY A 50 14.99 26.39 3.91
C GLY A 50 14.10 26.61 2.70
N THR A 51 14.37 25.97 1.56
CA THR A 51 13.51 26.01 0.37
C THR A 51 12.22 25.19 0.61
N VAL A 52 11.22 25.36 -0.26
CA VAL A 52 10.02 24.53 -0.26
C VAL A 52 10.02 23.67 -1.50
N LYS A 53 10.00 22.35 -1.32
CA LYS A 53 9.79 21.38 -2.40
C LYS A 53 8.36 20.85 -2.35
N VAL A 54 7.76 20.72 -3.52
CA VAL A 54 6.38 20.25 -3.65
C VAL A 54 6.37 18.84 -4.19
N PHE A 55 5.86 17.90 -3.41
CA PHE A 55 5.78 16.48 -3.78
C PHE A 55 4.38 16.10 -4.27
N LYS A 56 4.30 15.09 -5.13
CA LYS A 56 3.04 14.47 -5.55
C LYS A 56 2.85 13.15 -4.83
N GLY A 57 1.65 12.95 -4.28
CA GLY A 57 1.26 11.72 -3.60
C GLY A 57 -0.05 11.16 -4.13
N PHE A 58 -0.24 9.87 -3.90
CA PHE A 58 -1.41 9.11 -4.33
C PHE A 58 -1.90 8.21 -3.20
N ARG A 59 -3.24 8.03 -3.10
CA ARG A 59 -3.86 6.93 -2.36
C ARG A 59 -4.99 6.34 -3.21
N VAL A 60 -4.86 5.07 -3.57
CA VAL A 60 -5.86 4.29 -4.31
C VAL A 60 -6.51 3.31 -3.35
N GLN A 61 -7.84 3.34 -3.27
CA GLN A 61 -8.68 2.37 -2.57
C GLN A 61 -9.37 1.56 -3.68
N TYR A 62 -8.81 0.40 -3.99
CA TYR A 62 -9.19 -0.34 -5.20
C TYR A 62 -10.53 -1.02 -5.05
N ASN A 63 -10.70 -1.79 -3.98
CA ASN A 63 -11.97 -2.44 -3.67
C ASN A 63 -12.03 -2.76 -2.17
N ASP A 64 -13.13 -2.40 -1.51
CA ASP A 64 -13.36 -2.56 -0.07
C ASP A 64 -14.53 -3.51 0.26
N ALA A 65 -15.01 -4.29 -0.71
CA ALA A 65 -16.18 -5.17 -0.54
C ALA A 65 -16.00 -6.24 0.55
N ARG A 66 -14.76 -6.66 0.84
CA ARG A 66 -14.44 -7.65 1.90
C ARG A 66 -14.06 -7.02 3.24
N GLY A 67 -14.00 -5.70 3.33
CA GLY A 67 -13.54 -4.96 4.51
C GLY A 67 -12.63 -3.79 4.16
N PRO A 68 -12.06 -3.10 5.17
CA PRO A 68 -11.24 -1.91 4.98
C PRO A 68 -10.14 -2.12 3.94
N ALA A 69 -9.85 -1.09 3.14
CA ALA A 69 -8.77 -1.17 2.17
C ALA A 69 -7.43 -1.40 2.90
N LYS A 70 -6.57 -2.28 2.36
CA LYS A 70 -5.26 -2.56 2.95
C LYS A 70 -4.16 -2.44 1.91
N GLY A 71 -3.14 -1.66 2.25
CA GLY A 71 -1.84 -1.78 1.58
C GLY A 71 -0.90 -0.61 1.77
N GLY A 72 0.35 -0.86 1.40
CA GLY A 72 1.48 -0.04 1.78
C GLY A 72 1.55 1.34 1.11
N ILE A 73 2.46 2.18 1.61
CA ILE A 73 2.82 3.48 1.04
C ILE A 73 4.26 3.39 0.56
N ARG A 74 4.48 3.61 -0.73
CA ARG A 74 5.80 3.54 -1.36
C ARG A 74 6.38 4.93 -1.57
N PHE A 75 7.65 5.12 -1.23
CA PHE A 75 8.39 6.34 -1.55
C PHE A 75 9.40 6.00 -2.64
N HIS A 76 9.22 6.52 -3.85
CA HIS A 76 10.10 6.17 -4.96
C HIS A 76 10.13 7.26 -6.05
N PRO A 77 11.30 7.54 -6.68
CA PRO A 77 11.40 8.61 -7.68
C PRO A 77 10.61 8.29 -8.95
N GLU A 78 10.51 7.01 -9.31
CA GLU A 78 9.73 6.53 -10.47
C GLU A 78 8.29 6.11 -10.09
N GLU A 79 7.75 6.58 -8.96
CA GLU A 79 6.36 6.25 -8.61
C GLU A 79 5.37 6.89 -9.60
N THR A 80 4.35 6.13 -9.99
CA THR A 80 3.30 6.59 -10.92
C THR A 80 1.93 6.16 -10.44
N ILE A 81 0.87 6.86 -10.86
CA ILE A 81 -0.50 6.46 -10.51
C ILE A 81 -0.81 5.04 -10.97
N ASP A 82 -0.37 4.64 -12.17
CA ASP A 82 -0.62 3.28 -12.69
C ASP A 82 0.11 2.20 -11.89
N THR A 83 1.30 2.50 -11.37
CA THR A 83 1.99 1.59 -10.45
C THR A 83 1.19 1.43 -9.16
N VAL A 84 0.67 2.52 -8.60
CA VAL A 84 -0.16 2.48 -7.39
C VAL A 84 -1.48 1.73 -7.64
N ARG A 85 -2.14 1.93 -8.78
CA ARG A 85 -3.33 1.18 -9.21
C ARG A 85 -3.10 -0.32 -9.26
N ALA A 86 -2.06 -0.73 -9.99
CA ALA A 86 -1.70 -2.14 -10.14
C ALA A 86 -1.43 -2.81 -8.79
N LEU A 87 -0.65 -2.14 -7.94
CA LEU A 87 -0.33 -2.63 -6.60
C LEU A 87 -1.57 -2.69 -5.69
N ALA A 88 -2.51 -1.75 -5.82
CA ALA A 88 -3.76 -1.75 -5.06
C ALA A 88 -4.68 -2.91 -5.51
N ALA A 89 -4.79 -3.17 -6.82
CA ALA A 89 -5.49 -4.31 -7.37
C ALA A 89 -4.92 -5.64 -6.84
N TRP A 90 -3.59 -5.81 -6.89
CA TRP A 90 -2.95 -7.00 -6.34
C TRP A 90 -3.12 -7.14 -4.83
N MET A 91 -3.28 -6.04 -4.08
CA MET A 91 -3.63 -6.12 -2.67
C MET A 91 -5.05 -6.68 -2.47
N THR A 92 -6.02 -6.27 -3.29
CA THR A 92 -7.39 -6.83 -3.27
C THR A 92 -7.36 -8.34 -3.48
N TRP A 93 -6.62 -8.81 -4.48
CA TRP A 93 -6.54 -10.24 -4.77
C TRP A 93 -5.77 -10.99 -3.68
N LYS A 94 -4.68 -10.41 -3.18
CA LYS A 94 -3.88 -11.03 -2.12
C LYS A 94 -4.70 -11.28 -0.87
N THR A 95 -5.41 -10.26 -0.36
CA THR A 95 -6.21 -10.41 0.87
C THR A 95 -7.36 -11.39 0.68
N ALA A 96 -7.98 -11.42 -0.49
CA ALA A 96 -9.02 -12.39 -0.82
C ALA A 96 -8.48 -13.83 -0.90
N VAL A 97 -7.33 -14.05 -1.53
CA VAL A 97 -6.72 -15.39 -1.69
C VAL A 97 -6.31 -16.00 -0.35
N VAL A 98 -5.81 -15.18 0.60
CA VAL A 98 -5.45 -15.66 1.94
C VAL A 98 -6.59 -15.51 2.96
N ASP A 99 -7.81 -15.27 2.50
CA ASP A 99 -9.06 -15.19 3.28
C ASP A 99 -9.01 -14.23 4.49
N ILE A 100 -8.40 -13.06 4.30
CA ILE A 100 -8.39 -11.99 5.31
C ILE A 100 -9.54 -11.02 5.00
N PRO A 101 -10.34 -10.55 6.00
CA PRO A 101 -11.47 -9.65 5.80
C PRO A 101 -11.02 -8.20 5.53
N LEU A 102 -10.27 -8.02 4.45
CA LEU A 102 -9.71 -6.75 4.02
C LEU A 102 -9.84 -6.59 2.51
N GLY A 103 -10.07 -5.36 2.07
CA GLY A 103 -9.96 -4.95 0.69
C GLY A 103 -8.52 -4.67 0.26
N GLY A 104 -8.38 -4.06 -0.91
CA GLY A 104 -7.09 -3.63 -1.45
C GLY A 104 -6.94 -2.12 -1.55
N GLY A 105 -5.80 -1.63 -1.11
CA GLY A 105 -5.42 -0.24 -1.29
C GLY A 105 -3.91 -0.10 -1.47
N LYS A 106 -3.47 1.06 -1.96
CA LYS A 106 -2.05 1.39 -2.06
C LYS A 106 -1.85 2.90 -2.07
N GLY A 107 -0.74 3.36 -1.54
CA GLY A 107 -0.32 4.75 -1.67
C GLY A 107 1.09 4.85 -2.20
N GLY A 108 1.43 6.05 -2.67
CA GLY A 108 2.76 6.34 -3.20
C GLY A 108 3.08 7.82 -3.10
N ILE A 109 4.35 8.17 -2.95
CA ILE A 109 4.86 9.54 -3.09
C ILE A 109 6.03 9.52 -4.06
N ILE A 110 6.00 10.44 -5.04
CA ILE A 110 7.10 10.65 -5.98
C ILE A 110 8.22 11.41 -5.27
N CYS A 111 9.16 10.69 -4.66
CA CYS A 111 10.32 11.26 -3.98
C CYS A 111 11.51 10.29 -4.01
N ASN A 112 12.74 10.79 -3.82
CA ASN A 112 13.91 9.96 -3.59
C ASN A 112 14.33 10.04 -2.12
N PRO A 113 13.95 9.08 -1.26
CA PRO A 113 14.32 9.10 0.16
C PRO A 113 15.82 9.07 0.43
N LYS A 114 16.63 8.62 -0.53
CA LYS A 114 18.08 8.55 -0.39
C LYS A 114 18.76 9.92 -0.45
N GLU A 115 18.05 10.92 -0.97
CA GLU A 115 18.51 12.31 -1.07
C GLU A 115 17.87 13.21 0.00
N MET A 116 17.15 12.63 0.96
CA MET A 116 16.40 13.36 1.97
C MET A 116 16.93 13.07 3.36
N SER A 117 16.93 14.08 4.21
CA SER A 117 17.25 13.89 5.63
C SER A 117 16.10 13.19 6.38
N GLN A 118 16.38 12.71 7.59
CA GLN A 118 15.32 12.15 8.45
C GLN A 118 14.24 13.19 8.77
N GLY A 119 14.63 14.45 9.00
CA GLY A 119 13.67 15.52 9.26
C GLY A 119 12.79 15.83 8.06
N GLU A 120 13.35 15.80 6.85
CA GLU A 120 12.58 15.98 5.61
C GLU A 120 11.61 14.81 5.36
N LEU A 121 12.04 13.57 5.63
CA LEU A 121 11.20 12.39 5.53
C LEU A 121 10.05 12.43 6.55
N GLU A 122 10.31 12.88 7.77
CA GLU A 122 9.27 13.07 8.78
C GLU A 122 8.25 14.12 8.31
N ARG A 123 8.71 15.30 7.90
CA ARG A 123 7.81 16.37 7.41
C ARG A 123 7.00 15.94 6.20
N LEU A 124 7.59 15.19 5.27
CA LEU A 124 6.88 14.61 4.13
C LEU A 124 5.83 13.59 4.56
N SER A 125 6.17 12.70 5.50
CA SER A 125 5.26 11.66 6.00
C SER A 125 4.05 12.26 6.71
N ARG A 126 4.28 13.26 7.57
CA ARG A 126 3.22 14.04 8.23
C ARG A 126 2.38 14.81 7.23
N GLY A 127 3.03 15.48 6.28
CA GLY A 127 2.37 16.20 5.20
C GLY A 127 1.45 15.32 4.37
N TYR A 128 1.88 14.10 4.05
CA TYR A 128 1.05 13.10 3.36
C TYR A 128 -0.20 12.73 4.17
N ILE A 129 -0.04 12.43 5.47
CA ILE A 129 -1.16 12.06 6.34
C ILE A 129 -2.19 13.18 6.45
N ARG A 130 -1.77 14.44 6.56
CA ARG A 130 -2.70 15.60 6.54
C ARG A 130 -3.59 15.62 5.30
N GLN A 131 -3.10 15.13 4.16
CA GLN A 131 -3.87 15.09 2.92
C GLN A 131 -4.84 13.90 2.87
N VAL A 132 -4.44 12.74 3.40
CA VAL A 132 -5.23 11.49 3.27
C VAL A 132 -6.07 11.15 4.51
N ALA A 133 -5.91 11.86 5.62
CA ALA A 133 -6.53 11.54 6.92
C ALA A 133 -8.07 11.35 6.84
N ARG A 134 -8.75 12.02 5.91
CA ARG A 134 -10.21 11.92 5.75
C ARG A 134 -10.68 10.59 5.16
N ILE A 135 -9.81 9.89 4.44
CA ILE A 135 -10.15 8.64 3.75
C ILE A 135 -9.49 7.40 4.35
N ILE A 136 -8.56 7.58 5.29
CA ILE A 136 -7.93 6.47 6.04
C ILE A 136 -8.54 6.35 7.44
N GLY A 137 -8.38 5.18 8.04
CA GLY A 137 -8.95 4.86 9.35
C GLY A 137 -8.91 3.36 9.63
N PRO A 138 -8.94 2.92 10.90
CA PRO A 138 -8.91 1.50 11.26
C PRO A 138 -10.02 0.66 10.58
N ASP A 139 -11.16 1.29 10.30
CA ASP A 139 -12.38 0.73 9.72
C ASP A 139 -12.61 1.14 8.25
N LYS A 140 -11.67 1.87 7.64
CA LYS A 140 -11.82 2.42 6.28
C LYS A 140 -10.69 1.99 5.35
N ASP A 141 -9.47 2.36 5.71
CA ASP A 141 -8.27 2.09 4.92
C ASP A 141 -7.05 2.17 5.83
N VAL A 142 -6.28 1.08 5.86
CA VAL A 142 -5.19 0.85 6.80
C VAL A 142 -3.86 0.74 6.03
N PRO A 143 -3.01 1.79 6.02
CA PRO A 143 -1.74 1.74 5.32
C PRO A 143 -0.70 0.80 5.96
N ALA A 144 0.47 0.68 5.32
CA ALA A 144 1.59 -0.14 5.77
C ALA A 144 2.93 0.35 5.15
N PRO A 145 4.07 -0.19 5.59
CA PRO A 145 5.34 -0.08 4.89
C PRO A 145 5.29 -0.68 3.48
N ASP A 146 6.12 -0.13 2.61
CA ASP A 146 6.46 -0.62 1.28
C ASP A 146 7.88 -0.16 0.91
N VAL A 147 8.25 -0.11 -0.37
CA VAL A 147 9.58 0.31 -0.81
C VAL A 147 9.93 1.70 -0.23
N TYR A 148 11.06 1.73 0.48
CA TYR A 148 11.64 2.88 1.18
C TYR A 148 10.75 3.53 2.24
N THR A 149 9.75 2.81 2.76
CA THR A 149 9.09 3.15 4.02
C THR A 149 9.27 2.02 5.03
N ASN A 150 9.32 2.37 6.32
CA ASN A 150 9.76 1.46 7.38
C ASN A 150 8.97 1.75 8.67
N PRO A 151 9.23 1.03 9.79
CA PRO A 151 8.51 1.27 11.03
C PRO A 151 8.61 2.70 11.56
N GLN A 152 9.72 3.41 11.35
CA GLN A 152 9.85 4.83 11.74
C GLN A 152 8.87 5.72 10.97
N ILE A 153 8.76 5.52 9.65
CA ILE A 153 7.79 6.25 8.82
C ILE A 153 6.35 5.97 9.31
N MET A 154 6.05 4.70 9.65
CA MET A 154 4.72 4.35 10.16
C MET A 154 4.42 5.00 11.50
N ALA A 155 5.43 5.15 12.37
CA ALA A 155 5.29 5.84 13.65
C ALA A 155 4.92 7.31 13.47
N TRP A 156 5.64 8.04 12.61
CA TRP A 156 5.31 9.45 12.30
C TRP A 156 3.92 9.60 11.67
N MET A 157 3.55 8.66 10.79
CA MET A 157 2.24 8.69 10.14
C MET A 157 1.09 8.40 11.11
N MET A 158 1.27 7.45 12.03
CA MET A 158 0.31 7.17 13.10
C MET A 158 0.14 8.39 14.00
N ASP A 159 1.25 8.94 14.51
CA ASP A 159 1.26 10.09 15.41
C ASP A 159 0.54 11.30 14.81
N GLU A 160 0.81 11.61 13.55
CA GLU A 160 0.12 12.71 12.85
C GLU A 160 -1.39 12.43 12.70
N PHE A 161 -1.77 11.19 12.40
CA PHE A 161 -3.19 10.82 12.27
C PHE A 161 -3.92 10.92 13.61
N GLU A 162 -3.33 10.41 14.70
CA GLU A 162 -3.89 10.49 16.04
C GLU A 162 -4.04 11.94 16.51
N THR A 163 -3.05 12.79 16.18
CA THR A 163 -3.09 14.24 16.44
C THR A 163 -4.27 14.90 15.73
N ILE A 164 -4.48 14.60 14.44
CA ILE A 164 -5.59 15.16 13.64
C ILE A 164 -6.95 14.73 14.20
N ASN A 165 -7.06 13.48 14.67
CA ASN A 165 -8.32 12.92 15.15
C ASN A 165 -8.54 13.11 16.66
N ALA A 166 -7.57 13.70 17.38
CA ALA A 166 -7.57 13.84 18.83
C ALA A 166 -7.95 12.53 19.57
N SER A 167 -7.45 11.40 19.07
CA SER A 167 -7.81 10.06 19.55
C SER A 167 -6.66 9.08 19.35
N HIS A 168 -6.48 8.16 20.30
CA HIS A 168 -5.52 7.07 20.18
C HIS A 168 -6.09 5.96 19.28
N LEU A 169 -5.54 5.81 18.08
CA LEU A 169 -6.04 4.97 16.99
C LEU A 169 -4.88 4.17 16.36
N PRO A 170 -4.17 3.33 17.13
CA PRO A 170 -3.00 2.61 16.62
C PRO A 170 -3.34 1.65 15.48
N GLY A 171 -4.61 1.26 15.35
CA GLY A 171 -5.12 0.43 14.25
C GLY A 171 -5.12 1.10 12.87
N VAL A 172 -4.90 2.42 12.77
CA VAL A 172 -4.93 3.14 11.49
C VAL A 172 -3.83 2.68 10.53
N ILE A 173 -2.69 2.22 11.04
CA ILE A 173 -1.53 1.84 10.21
C ILE A 173 -0.83 0.61 10.79
N THR A 174 -0.45 -0.34 9.92
CA THR A 174 0.31 -1.52 10.36
C THR A 174 1.80 -1.34 10.10
N GLY A 175 2.62 -2.17 10.73
CA GLY A 175 4.08 -2.11 10.55
C GLY A 175 4.81 -1.08 11.36
N LYS A 176 4.19 -0.68 12.46
CA LYS A 176 4.74 0.16 13.51
C LYS A 176 5.82 -0.59 14.33
N PRO A 177 6.68 0.13 15.06
CA PRO A 177 7.55 -0.45 16.08
C PRO A 177 6.75 -1.19 17.16
N LEU A 178 7.35 -2.20 17.80
CA LEU A 178 6.70 -2.96 18.88
C LEU A 178 6.16 -2.07 20.01
N PRO A 179 6.91 -1.06 20.52
CA PRO A 179 6.40 -0.18 21.58
C PRO A 179 5.17 0.64 21.20
N LEU A 180 4.85 0.75 19.90
CA LEU A 180 3.70 1.50 19.38
C LEU A 180 2.58 0.58 18.88
N GLY A 181 2.47 -0.64 19.41
CA GLY A 181 1.47 -1.62 18.96
C GLY A 181 1.82 -2.27 17.62
N GLY A 182 3.12 -2.45 17.36
CA GLY A 182 3.61 -3.34 16.31
C GLY A 182 3.38 -4.80 16.66
N SER A 183 3.38 -5.68 15.65
CA SER A 183 3.26 -7.12 15.85
C SER A 183 4.63 -7.79 15.80
N GLU A 184 4.87 -8.73 16.71
CA GLU A 184 5.98 -9.67 16.61
C GLU A 184 5.87 -10.51 15.33
N GLY A 185 7.01 -11.04 14.88
CA GLY A 185 7.09 -11.86 13.67
C GLY A 185 6.86 -11.10 12.35
N ARG A 186 6.69 -9.76 12.39
CA ARG A 186 6.52 -8.97 11.18
C ARG A 186 7.75 -8.98 10.27
N GLY A 187 8.95 -8.89 10.85
CA GLY A 187 10.18 -8.62 10.11
C GLY A 187 10.48 -9.66 9.02
N ASP A 188 10.21 -10.93 9.31
CA ASP A 188 10.44 -12.07 8.44
C ASP A 188 9.15 -12.66 7.85
N ALA A 189 7.97 -12.09 8.14
CA ALA A 189 6.66 -12.63 7.75
C ALA A 189 6.57 -12.98 6.26
N THR A 190 6.97 -12.05 5.38
CA THR A 190 6.92 -12.26 3.92
C THR A 190 7.86 -13.37 3.48
N ALA A 191 9.08 -13.42 4.02
CA ALA A 191 10.08 -14.44 3.66
C ALA A 191 9.65 -15.83 4.16
N ARG A 192 9.17 -15.93 5.41
CA ARG A 192 8.61 -17.16 5.97
C ARG A 192 7.41 -17.66 5.17
N GLY A 193 6.52 -16.76 4.77
CA GLY A 193 5.39 -17.10 3.90
C GLY A 193 5.85 -17.73 2.57
N GLY A 194 6.88 -17.16 1.94
CA GLY A 194 7.50 -17.74 0.74
C GLY A 194 8.05 -19.15 0.96
N ILE A 195 8.75 -19.36 2.09
CA ILE A 195 9.24 -20.70 2.47
C ILE A 195 8.08 -21.68 2.67
N TYR A 196 6.99 -21.26 3.31
CA TYR A 196 5.83 -22.12 3.49
C TYR A 196 5.19 -22.52 2.16
N CYS A 197 4.98 -21.57 1.24
CA CYS A 197 4.48 -21.87 -0.09
C CYS A 197 5.39 -22.84 -0.85
N MET A 198 6.71 -22.64 -0.79
CA MET A 198 7.69 -23.50 -1.46
C MET A 198 7.67 -24.92 -0.88
N ARG A 199 7.62 -25.05 0.44
CA ARG A 199 7.53 -26.35 1.13
C ARG A 199 6.26 -27.10 0.74
N GLU A 200 5.11 -26.43 0.70
CA GLU A 200 3.86 -27.08 0.30
C GLU A 200 3.85 -27.47 -1.19
N ALA A 201 4.42 -26.63 -2.07
CA ALA A 201 4.57 -26.96 -3.49
C ALA A 201 5.49 -28.18 -3.69
N ALA A 202 6.60 -28.27 -2.95
CA ALA A 202 7.52 -29.40 -3.04
C ALA A 202 6.89 -30.72 -2.62
N LYS A 203 6.04 -30.73 -1.58
CA LYS A 203 5.27 -31.93 -1.21
C LYS A 203 4.37 -32.41 -2.33
N VAL A 204 3.68 -31.49 -3.03
CA VAL A 204 2.83 -31.83 -4.19
C VAL A 204 3.64 -32.42 -5.34
N LEU A 205 4.89 -31.96 -5.52
CA LEU A 205 5.81 -32.45 -6.54
C LEU A 205 6.63 -33.69 -6.10
N GLY A 206 6.43 -34.20 -4.88
CA GLY A 206 7.21 -35.32 -4.35
C GLY A 206 8.68 -35.02 -4.10
N MET A 207 9.05 -33.75 -3.89
CA MET A 207 10.41 -33.32 -3.60
C MET A 207 10.65 -33.24 -2.10
N ASN A 208 11.80 -33.75 -1.63
CA ASN A 208 12.27 -33.54 -0.25
C ASN A 208 13.09 -32.24 -0.19
N VAL A 209 12.57 -31.23 0.53
CA VAL A 209 13.21 -29.93 0.82
C VAL A 209 12.97 -29.55 2.27
#